data_AF-A0A1I7RMH8-F1
#
_entry.id   AF-A0A1I7RMH8-F1
#
_cell.length_a   1.000
_cell.length_b   1.000
_cell.length_c   1.000
_cell.angle_alpha   90.00
_cell.angle_beta   90.00
_cell.angle_gamma   90.00
#
_symmetry.space_group_name_H-M   'P 1'
#
loop_
_entity.id
_entity.type
_entity.pdbx_description
1 polymer ?
#
loop_
_entity_poly.entity_id
_entity_poly.type
_entity_poly.pdbx_seq_one_letter_code
_entity_poly.pdbx_strand_id
1 'polypeptide(L)'
;MAKHFDELGFDFIELTGGNLEAARMGHVKESTKKREAYFIEFAGAIKPNIQNAAIYLTGGFRTAPAMVAAIRNNETDGIGLARPAAAEPDLPKKIINHGVQSCAATIFADDFMISMPAANTQLAQAGSSDVSECHGDLCHGISDFSNPDEAETYKNAMFKWFGELCEAGSKGRAEIGVFEYHTRSKNAPHEHKGFIRRLLESI
;
A
#
# COMPACT_ATOMS: atom_id res chain seq x y z
N MET A 1 -4.37 20.81 -18.70
CA MET A 1 -3.70 20.83 -17.39
C MET A 1 -2.36 20.11 -17.43
N ALA A 2 -2.29 18.79 -17.64
CA ALA A 2 -1.00 18.07 -17.67
C ALA A 2 0.04 18.65 -18.66
N LYS A 3 -0.36 18.96 -19.90
CA LYS A 3 0.50 19.68 -20.88
C LYS A 3 1.06 21.00 -20.36
N HIS A 4 0.24 21.75 -19.62
CA HIS A 4 0.66 23.04 -19.08
C HIS A 4 1.70 22.86 -17.97
N PHE A 5 1.58 21.83 -17.13
CA PHE A 5 2.62 21.50 -16.15
C PHE A 5 3.92 21.04 -16.83
N ASP A 6 3.82 20.29 -17.92
CA ASP A 6 4.97 19.90 -18.74
C ASP A 6 5.68 21.14 -19.34
N GLU A 7 4.92 22.09 -19.89
CA GLU A 7 5.44 23.37 -20.41
C GLU A 7 6.07 24.27 -19.34
N LEU A 8 5.57 24.19 -18.10
CA LEU A 8 6.14 24.92 -16.95
C LEU A 8 7.43 24.30 -16.42
N GLY A 9 7.83 23.12 -16.91
CA GLY A 9 9.09 22.47 -16.56
C GLY A 9 9.07 21.64 -15.28
N PHE A 10 7.92 21.05 -14.91
CA PHE A 10 7.87 20.07 -13.83
C PHE A 10 8.63 18.79 -14.21
N ASP A 11 9.40 18.23 -13.28
CA ASP A 11 10.19 17.00 -13.53
C ASP A 11 9.33 15.74 -13.67
N PHE A 12 8.22 15.69 -12.95
CA PHE A 12 7.28 14.58 -13.02
C PHE A 12 5.84 15.01 -12.71
N ILE A 13 4.89 14.24 -13.24
CA ILE A 13 3.46 14.34 -12.95
C ILE A 13 3.02 12.99 -12.40
N GLU A 14 2.62 12.94 -11.14
CA GLU A 14 2.09 11.73 -10.52
C GLU A 14 0.57 11.69 -10.59
N LEU A 15 0.04 10.61 -11.17
CA LEU A 15 -1.38 10.30 -11.19
C LEU A 15 -1.69 9.35 -10.04
N THR A 16 -2.56 9.80 -9.14
CA THR A 16 -3.01 9.04 -7.97
C THR A 16 -4.53 8.94 -7.97
N GLY A 17 -5.08 7.87 -7.40
CA GLY A 17 -6.52 7.77 -7.17
C GLY A 17 -7.02 6.34 -7.00
N GLY A 18 -8.34 6.21 -6.86
CA GLY A 18 -9.03 4.92 -7.05
C GLY A 18 -9.20 4.08 -5.80
N ASN A 19 -8.43 4.31 -4.73
CA ASN A 19 -8.70 3.68 -3.43
C ASN A 19 -9.67 4.49 -2.57
N LEU A 20 -9.42 5.80 -2.37
CA LEU A 20 -10.32 6.64 -1.56
C LEU A 20 -11.67 6.83 -2.25
N GLU A 21 -11.68 7.04 -3.56
CA GLU A 21 -12.89 7.23 -4.35
C GLU A 21 -13.68 5.92 -4.47
N ALA A 22 -13.02 4.77 -4.71
CA ALA A 22 -13.75 3.50 -4.74
C ALA A 22 -14.22 3.05 -3.35
N ALA A 23 -13.49 3.38 -2.28
CA ALA A 23 -13.95 3.19 -0.90
C ALA A 23 -15.18 4.06 -0.58
N ARG A 24 -15.21 5.31 -1.07
CA ARG A 24 -16.37 6.21 -0.94
C ARG A 24 -17.54 5.81 -1.84
N MET A 25 -17.29 5.19 -2.99
CA MET A 25 -18.31 4.78 -3.96
C MET A 25 -18.80 3.33 -3.77
N GLY A 26 -18.22 2.55 -2.85
CA GLY A 26 -18.63 1.19 -2.53
C GLY A 26 -18.43 0.15 -3.64
N HIS A 27 -17.92 0.54 -4.81
CA HIS A 27 -17.78 -0.34 -5.97
C HIS A 27 -16.47 -0.07 -6.73
N VAL A 28 -15.55 -1.04 -6.69
CA VAL A 28 -14.45 -1.16 -7.64
C VAL A 28 -14.93 -2.05 -8.79
N LYS A 29 -14.84 -1.59 -10.05
CA LYS A 29 -15.13 -2.45 -11.21
C LYS A 29 -14.21 -3.67 -11.20
N GLU A 30 -14.72 -4.86 -11.52
CA GLU A 30 -13.90 -6.08 -11.59
C GLU A 30 -12.74 -5.98 -12.60
N SER A 31 -12.91 -5.22 -13.69
CA SER A 31 -11.83 -4.92 -14.64
C SER A 31 -10.70 -4.08 -14.02
N THR A 32 -11.00 -3.29 -12.99
CA THR A 32 -10.02 -2.49 -12.24
C THR A 32 -9.29 -3.35 -11.21
N LYS A 33 -9.97 -4.30 -10.55
CA LYS A 33 -9.30 -5.29 -9.70
C LYS A 33 -8.36 -6.19 -10.49
N LYS A 34 -8.78 -6.66 -11.67
CA LYS A 34 -8.00 -7.57 -12.52
C LYS A 34 -6.76 -6.93 -13.16
N ARG A 35 -6.75 -5.61 -13.37
CA ARG A 35 -5.64 -4.90 -14.04
C ARG A 35 -4.66 -4.23 -13.06
N GLU A 36 -4.87 -4.36 -11.75
CA GLU A 36 -3.98 -3.85 -10.69
C GLU A 36 -3.61 -2.35 -10.78
N ALA A 37 -4.40 -1.52 -11.45
CA ALA A 37 -4.11 -0.09 -11.56
C ALA A 37 -5.39 0.68 -11.89
N TYR A 38 -5.78 1.57 -10.99
CA TYR A 38 -7.07 2.28 -11.09
C TYR A 38 -7.12 3.28 -12.25
N PHE A 39 -5.99 3.91 -12.57
CA PHE A 39 -5.88 5.01 -13.52
C PHE A 39 -5.04 4.68 -14.75
N ILE A 40 -4.79 3.40 -15.03
CA ILE A 40 -3.86 3.01 -16.12
C ILE A 40 -4.32 3.48 -17.51
N GLU A 41 -5.62 3.39 -17.82
CA GLU A 41 -6.18 3.89 -19.08
C GLU A 41 -6.03 5.42 -19.19
N PHE A 42 -6.22 6.13 -18.08
CA PHE A 42 -6.08 7.59 -18.04
C PHE A 42 -4.62 8.02 -18.18
N ALA A 43 -3.71 7.31 -17.52
CA ALA A 43 -2.28 7.52 -17.64
C ALA A 43 -1.82 7.29 -19.09
N GLY A 44 -2.27 6.19 -19.73
CA GLY A 44 -2.01 5.91 -21.14
C GLY A 44 -2.59 6.94 -22.11
N ALA A 45 -3.70 7.61 -21.77
CA ALA A 45 -4.24 8.70 -22.58
C ALA A 45 -3.46 10.01 -22.43
N ILE A 46 -2.92 10.29 -21.23
CA ILE A 46 -2.13 11.49 -20.96
C ILE A 46 -0.70 11.37 -21.47
N LYS A 47 -0.04 10.23 -21.23
CA LYS A 47 1.40 10.09 -21.47
C LYS A 47 1.86 10.46 -22.89
N PRO A 48 1.14 10.13 -24.00
CA PRO A 48 1.53 10.54 -25.36
C PRO A 48 1.55 12.05 -25.59
N ASN A 49 0.95 12.82 -24.68
CA ASN A 49 0.81 14.26 -24.76
C ASN A 49 1.87 15.02 -23.95
N ILE A 50 2.76 14.32 -23.26
CA ILE A 50 3.75 14.88 -22.33
C ILE A 50 5.14 14.56 -22.87
N GLN A 51 5.99 15.57 -22.98
CA GLN A 51 7.28 15.49 -23.66
C GLN A 51 8.47 15.51 -22.71
N ASN A 52 8.39 16.26 -21.60
CA ASN A 52 9.53 16.50 -20.71
C ASN A 52 9.35 15.83 -19.34
N ALA A 53 8.19 15.95 -18.73
CA ALA A 53 7.90 15.40 -17.42
C ALA A 53 7.72 13.87 -17.46
N ALA A 54 8.28 13.17 -16.47
CA ALA A 54 8.00 11.74 -16.28
C ALA A 54 6.59 11.53 -15.72
N ILE A 55 5.87 10.52 -16.22
CA ILE A 55 4.53 10.18 -15.72
C ILE A 55 4.61 9.04 -14.73
N TYR A 56 4.29 9.30 -13.47
CA TYR A 56 4.21 8.26 -12.43
C TYR A 56 2.76 7.86 -12.17
N LEU A 57 2.55 6.58 -11.92
CA LEU A 57 1.24 6.04 -11.58
C LEU A 57 1.29 5.34 -10.22
N THR A 58 0.49 5.84 -9.28
CA THR A 58 0.42 5.31 -7.92
C THR A 58 -0.98 4.75 -7.64
N GLY A 59 -1.02 3.48 -7.21
CA GLY A 59 -2.23 2.87 -6.65
C GLY A 59 -2.68 1.61 -7.37
N GLY A 60 -2.89 0.55 -6.59
CA GLY A 60 -3.43 -0.74 -7.06
C GLY A 60 -2.37 -1.78 -7.37
N PHE A 61 -1.14 -1.39 -7.71
CA PHE A 61 -0.09 -2.33 -8.11
C PHE A 61 0.29 -3.28 -6.96
N ARG A 62 0.24 -4.59 -7.22
CA ARG A 62 0.59 -5.64 -6.26
C ARG A 62 1.62 -6.63 -6.79
N THR A 63 1.76 -6.75 -8.11
CA THR A 63 2.62 -7.77 -8.72
C THR A 63 3.67 -7.15 -9.65
N ALA A 64 4.87 -7.71 -9.65
CA ALA A 64 5.95 -7.28 -10.53
C ALA A 64 5.56 -7.39 -12.03
N PRO A 65 4.85 -8.45 -12.49
CA PRO A 65 4.34 -8.49 -13.86
C PRO A 65 3.42 -7.32 -14.22
N ALA A 66 2.49 -6.92 -13.34
CA ALA A 66 1.60 -5.80 -13.60
C ALA A 66 2.38 -4.47 -13.70
N MET A 67 3.35 -4.26 -12.80
CA MET A 67 4.23 -3.08 -12.82
C MET A 67 5.05 -3.02 -14.12
N VAL A 68 5.65 -4.14 -14.53
CA VAL A 68 6.44 -4.25 -15.76
C VAL A 68 5.57 -4.03 -17.00
N ALA A 69 4.35 -4.59 -17.01
CA ALA A 69 3.42 -4.41 -18.12
C ALA A 69 3.05 -2.93 -18.30
N ALA A 70 2.73 -2.21 -17.22
CA ALA A 70 2.38 -0.79 -17.27
C ALA A 70 3.48 0.09 -17.89
N ILE A 71 4.74 -0.21 -17.56
CA ILE A 71 5.89 0.49 -18.14
C ILE A 71 6.07 0.10 -19.62
N ARG A 72 6.05 -1.20 -19.93
CA ARG A 72 6.28 -1.70 -21.31
C ARG A 72 5.20 -1.26 -22.30
N ASN A 73 3.96 -1.12 -21.82
CA ASN A 73 2.84 -0.64 -22.62
C ASN A 73 2.87 0.88 -22.83
N ASN A 74 3.88 1.58 -22.29
CA ASN A 74 3.98 3.02 -22.31
C ASN A 74 2.76 3.70 -21.66
N GLU A 75 2.27 3.14 -20.55
CA GLU A 75 1.16 3.73 -19.78
C GLU A 75 1.70 4.65 -18.67
N THR A 76 2.92 4.41 -18.19
CA THR A 76 3.62 5.21 -17.17
C THR A 76 5.14 5.05 -17.31
N ASP A 77 5.93 5.98 -16.77
CA ASP A 77 7.39 5.91 -16.66
C ASP A 77 7.85 5.34 -15.32
N GLY A 78 7.00 5.38 -14.30
CA GLY A 78 7.35 4.96 -12.94
C GLY A 78 6.15 4.52 -12.13
N ILE A 79 6.39 3.63 -11.17
CA ILE A 79 5.35 3.03 -10.34
C ILE A 79 5.50 3.52 -8.90
N GLY A 80 4.44 4.12 -8.36
CA GLY A 80 4.36 4.44 -6.95
C GLY A 80 3.78 3.30 -6.12
N LEU A 81 4.45 2.97 -5.01
CA LEU A 81 4.02 1.97 -4.03
C LEU A 81 3.79 2.66 -2.67
N ALA A 82 2.59 2.48 -2.12
CA ALA A 82 2.20 3.03 -0.82
C ALA A 82 2.05 1.91 0.22
N ARG A 83 0.82 1.42 0.45
CA ARG A 83 0.53 0.34 1.42
C ARG A 83 1.44 -0.89 1.30
N PRO A 84 1.82 -1.38 0.10
CA PRO A 84 2.85 -2.41 -0.03
C PRO A 84 4.20 -2.05 0.61
N ALA A 85 4.69 -0.84 0.39
CA ALA A 85 5.97 -0.38 0.91
C ALA A 85 5.92 -0.09 2.42
N ALA A 86 4.74 0.24 2.97
CA ALA A 86 4.55 0.33 4.42
C ALA A 86 4.72 -1.05 5.09
N ALA A 87 4.18 -2.11 4.48
CA ALA A 87 4.30 -3.46 5.00
C ALA A 87 5.68 -4.10 4.74
N GLU A 88 6.33 -3.74 3.64
CA GLU A 88 7.59 -4.32 3.20
C GLU A 88 8.48 -3.23 2.59
N PRO A 89 9.24 -2.46 3.40
CA PRO A 89 10.00 -1.30 2.94
C PRO A 89 11.05 -1.63 1.88
N ASP A 90 11.59 -2.84 1.90
CA ASP A 90 12.58 -3.34 0.95
C ASP A 90 11.97 -4.09 -0.25
N LEU A 91 10.64 -4.04 -0.42
CA LEU A 91 9.91 -4.66 -1.54
C LEU A 91 10.51 -4.29 -2.91
N PRO A 92 10.84 -3.02 -3.22
CA PRO A 92 11.45 -2.68 -4.52
C PRO A 92 12.76 -3.44 -4.75
N LYS A 93 13.61 -3.54 -3.72
CA LYS A 93 14.88 -4.27 -3.78
C LYS A 93 14.65 -5.77 -4.01
N LYS A 94 13.67 -6.36 -3.31
CA LYS A 94 13.29 -7.77 -3.48
C LYS A 94 12.74 -8.05 -4.88
N ILE A 95 11.95 -7.15 -5.46
CA ILE A 95 11.44 -7.27 -6.84
C ILE A 95 12.59 -7.17 -7.85
N ILE A 96 13.45 -6.16 -7.74
CA ILE A 96 14.57 -5.92 -8.66
C ILE A 96 15.57 -7.09 -8.64
N ASN A 97 15.85 -7.65 -7.46
CA ASN A 97 16.72 -8.83 -7.32
C ASN A 97 16.02 -10.14 -7.69
N HIS A 98 14.80 -10.09 -8.23
CA HIS A 98 13.96 -11.24 -8.58
C HIS A 98 13.66 -12.19 -7.41
N GLY A 99 13.80 -11.71 -6.16
CA GLY A 99 13.53 -12.49 -4.96
C GLY A 99 12.04 -12.65 -4.65
N VAL A 100 11.20 -11.69 -5.08
CA VAL A 100 9.74 -11.75 -4.95
C VAL A 100 9.03 -11.24 -6.21
N GLN A 101 7.82 -11.73 -6.47
CA GLN A 101 7.01 -11.35 -7.65
C GLN A 101 5.72 -10.59 -7.29
N SER A 102 5.46 -10.43 -5.99
CA SER A 102 4.26 -9.77 -5.48
C SER A 102 4.52 -9.17 -4.11
N CYS A 103 3.72 -8.20 -3.70
CA CYS A 103 3.69 -7.76 -2.30
C CYS A 103 3.17 -8.87 -1.38
N ALA A 104 3.54 -8.82 -0.10
CA ALA A 104 2.86 -9.59 0.92
C ALA A 104 1.34 -9.29 0.93
N ALA A 105 0.51 -10.32 1.10
CA ALA A 105 -0.94 -10.11 1.15
C ALA A 105 -1.33 -9.45 2.47
N THR A 106 -2.13 -8.40 2.44
CA THR A 106 -2.77 -7.85 3.64
C THR A 106 -4.19 -8.40 3.70
N ILE A 107 -4.56 -9.11 4.77
CA ILE A 107 -5.83 -9.84 4.86
C ILE A 107 -7.07 -8.94 4.68
N PHE A 108 -6.95 -7.67 5.07
CA PHE A 108 -7.99 -6.65 4.95
C PHE A 108 -7.64 -5.59 3.89
N ALA A 109 -6.87 -5.92 2.85
CA ALA A 109 -6.41 -4.97 1.84
C ALA A 109 -7.55 -4.18 1.14
N ASP A 110 -8.70 -4.81 0.99
CA ASP A 110 -9.89 -4.24 0.34
C ASP A 110 -10.75 -3.39 1.28
N ASP A 111 -10.56 -3.53 2.60
CA ASP A 111 -11.20 -2.67 3.58
C ASP A 111 -10.35 -1.42 3.77
N PHE A 112 -10.75 -0.31 3.14
CA PHE A 112 -10.02 0.95 3.25
C PHE A 112 -9.97 1.48 4.69
N MET A 113 -11.04 1.28 5.47
CA MET A 113 -11.13 1.76 6.85
C MET A 113 -10.16 1.04 7.79
N ILE A 114 -9.81 -0.21 7.47
CA ILE A 114 -8.82 -0.98 8.24
C ILE A 114 -7.41 -0.84 7.63
N SER A 115 -7.28 -0.95 6.32
CA SER A 115 -5.99 -1.00 5.64
C SER A 115 -5.22 0.32 5.63
N MET A 116 -5.90 1.47 5.69
CA MET A 116 -5.23 2.77 5.78
C MET A 116 -4.59 2.98 7.18
N PRO A 117 -5.32 2.85 8.31
CA PRO A 117 -4.70 2.91 9.64
C PRO A 117 -3.61 1.84 9.85
N ALA A 118 -3.78 0.66 9.25
CA ALA A 118 -2.78 -0.40 9.31
C ALA A 118 -1.46 0.02 8.66
N ALA A 119 -1.51 0.64 7.47
CA ALA A 119 -0.31 1.17 6.84
C ALA A 119 0.34 2.29 7.66
N ASN A 120 -0.45 3.16 8.28
CA ASN A 120 0.09 4.18 9.20
C ASN A 120 0.78 3.55 10.40
N THR A 121 0.20 2.49 10.97
CA THR A 121 0.82 1.71 12.06
C THR A 121 2.16 1.15 11.62
N GLN A 122 2.23 0.53 10.44
CA GLN A 122 3.47 -0.05 9.91
C GLN A 122 4.54 1.01 9.63
N LEU A 123 4.14 2.19 9.11
CA LEU A 123 5.06 3.31 8.94
C LEU A 123 5.58 3.85 10.27
N ALA A 124 4.72 3.96 11.29
CA ALA A 124 5.13 4.38 12.63
C ALA A 124 6.09 3.37 13.27
N GLN A 125 5.84 2.07 13.09
CA GLN A 125 6.73 1.01 13.54
C GLN A 125 8.09 1.08 12.84
N ALA A 126 8.10 1.21 11.51
CA ALA A 126 9.32 1.35 10.73
C ALA A 126 10.15 2.59 11.15
N GLY A 127 9.48 3.72 11.41
CA GLY A 127 10.14 4.95 11.84
C GLY A 127 10.59 4.96 13.30
N SER A 128 10.12 4.01 14.12
CA SER A 128 10.48 3.91 15.54
C SER A 128 11.66 2.96 15.81
N SER A 129 12.03 2.12 14.84
CA SER A 129 13.16 1.19 14.95
C SER A 129 14.45 1.84 14.46
N ASP A 130 15.57 1.61 15.17
CA ASP A 130 16.89 1.99 14.66
C ASP A 130 17.32 0.98 13.59
N VAL A 131 17.90 1.46 12.47
CA VAL A 131 18.35 0.60 11.37
C VAL A 131 19.39 -0.44 11.82
N SER A 132 20.15 -0.16 12.89
CA SER A 132 21.09 -1.11 13.49
C SER A 132 20.41 -2.31 14.17
N GLU A 133 19.18 -2.14 14.66
CA GLU A 133 18.37 -3.22 15.26
C GLU A 133 17.71 -4.10 14.20
N CYS A 134 17.61 -3.63 12.95
CA CYS A 134 17.04 -4.39 11.86
C CYS A 134 17.87 -5.62 11.46
N HIS A 135 19.17 -5.66 11.79
CA HIS A 135 20.09 -6.77 11.45
C HIS A 135 20.02 -7.25 9.97
N GLY A 136 19.71 -6.33 9.05
CA GLY A 136 19.57 -6.61 7.61
C GLY A 136 18.14 -6.93 7.14
N ASP A 137 17.18 -7.08 8.05
CA ASP A 137 15.75 -7.20 7.75
C ASP A 137 15.04 -5.86 8.00
N LEU A 138 14.76 -5.12 6.91
CA LEU A 138 14.08 -3.82 7.00
C LEU A 138 12.60 -3.92 7.41
N CYS A 139 12.06 -5.14 7.50
CA CYS A 139 10.74 -5.37 8.06
C CYS A 139 10.78 -5.61 9.58
N HIS A 140 11.95 -5.62 10.21
CA HIS A 140 12.08 -5.85 11.65
C HIS A 140 11.20 -4.90 12.48
N GLY A 141 10.35 -5.48 13.33
CA GLY A 141 9.43 -4.73 14.21
C GLY A 141 8.18 -4.18 13.52
N ILE A 142 8.02 -4.39 12.21
CA ILE A 142 6.83 -4.04 11.46
C ILE A 142 5.80 -5.18 11.58
N SER A 143 4.53 -4.85 11.73
CA SER A 143 3.46 -5.84 11.81
C SER A 143 3.23 -6.57 10.48
N ASP A 144 3.11 -7.91 10.55
CA ASP A 144 2.80 -8.76 9.39
C ASP A 144 1.29 -9.05 9.31
N PHE A 145 0.56 -8.19 8.59
CA PHE A 145 -0.88 -8.40 8.34
C PHE A 145 -1.18 -9.46 7.26
N SER A 146 -0.15 -10.17 6.80
CA SER A 146 -0.29 -11.40 6.04
C SER A 146 -0.51 -12.61 6.96
N ASN A 147 -0.15 -12.49 8.25
CA ASN A 147 -0.46 -13.46 9.29
C ASN A 147 -1.91 -13.25 9.79
N PRO A 148 -2.80 -14.27 9.69
CA PRO A 148 -4.18 -14.18 10.17
C PRO A 148 -4.33 -13.79 11.64
N ASP A 149 -3.49 -14.35 12.51
CA ASP A 149 -3.58 -14.12 13.95
C ASP A 149 -3.19 -12.68 14.30
N GLU A 150 -2.17 -12.14 13.63
CA GLU A 150 -1.76 -10.74 13.80
C GLU A 150 -2.80 -9.79 13.20
N ALA A 151 -3.32 -10.08 12.01
CA ALA A 151 -4.35 -9.27 11.38
C ALA A 151 -5.65 -9.23 12.21
N GLU A 152 -6.06 -10.35 12.80
CA GLU A 152 -7.23 -10.41 13.69
C GLU A 152 -6.98 -9.66 15.00
N THR A 153 -5.83 -9.85 15.62
CA THR A 153 -5.42 -9.11 16.82
C THR A 153 -5.44 -7.60 16.59
N TYR A 154 -4.87 -7.15 15.47
CA TYR A 154 -4.85 -5.75 15.06
C TYR A 154 -6.26 -5.18 14.86
N LYS A 155 -7.11 -5.89 14.12
CA LYS A 155 -8.51 -5.47 13.90
C LYS A 155 -9.25 -5.29 15.21
N ASN A 156 -9.13 -6.25 16.13
CA ASN A 156 -9.79 -6.18 17.43
C ASN A 156 -9.30 -5.00 18.28
N ALA A 157 -7.98 -4.75 18.29
CA ALA A 157 -7.39 -3.60 18.98
C ALA A 157 -7.88 -2.27 18.38
N MET A 158 -7.90 -2.18 17.05
CA MET A 158 -8.35 -0.99 16.32
C MET A 158 -9.84 -0.72 16.56
N PHE A 159 -10.70 -1.73 16.47
CA PHE A 159 -12.14 -1.55 16.76
C PHE A 159 -12.41 -1.12 18.19
N LYS A 160 -11.66 -1.66 19.15
CA LYS A 160 -11.74 -1.22 20.55
C LYS A 160 -11.37 0.26 20.68
N TRP A 161 -10.23 0.67 20.14
CA TRP A 161 -9.77 2.06 20.18
C TRP A 161 -10.74 3.03 19.48
N PHE A 162 -11.27 2.65 18.31
CA PHE A 162 -12.30 3.44 17.62
C PHE A 162 -13.59 3.53 18.43
N GLY A 163 -14.01 2.46 19.09
CA GLY A 163 -15.18 2.46 19.97
C GLY A 163 -15.00 3.43 21.13
N GLU A 164 -13.86 3.38 21.80
CA GLU A 164 -13.49 4.33 22.85
C GLU A 164 -13.50 5.77 22.31
N LEU A 165 -12.92 6.00 21.12
CA LEU A 165 -12.84 7.33 20.50
C LEU A 165 -14.22 7.93 20.26
N CYS A 166 -15.13 7.14 19.69
CA CYS A 166 -16.52 7.53 19.50
C CYS A 166 -17.22 7.83 20.83
N GLU A 167 -16.99 7.01 21.86
CA GLU A 167 -17.56 7.22 23.19
C GLU A 167 -17.04 8.52 23.84
N ALA A 168 -15.73 8.79 23.77
CA ALA A 168 -15.14 10.03 24.26
C ALA A 168 -15.69 11.25 23.54
N GLY A 169 -15.79 11.18 22.20
CA GLY A 169 -16.37 12.24 21.37
C GLY A 169 -17.82 12.53 21.74
N SER A 170 -18.64 11.50 21.96
CA SER A 170 -20.04 11.66 22.41
C SER A 170 -20.19 12.36 23.77
N LYS A 171 -19.14 12.29 24.61
CA LYS A 171 -19.07 12.91 25.94
C LYS A 171 -18.36 14.26 25.94
N GLY A 172 -18.04 14.82 24.77
CA GLY A 172 -17.35 16.11 24.64
C GLY A 172 -15.90 16.12 25.16
N ARG A 173 -15.27 14.94 25.28
CA ARG A 173 -13.86 14.81 25.70
C ARG A 173 -12.94 14.90 24.48
N ALA A 174 -11.89 15.69 24.56
CA ALA A 174 -10.86 15.76 23.52
C ALA A 174 -9.87 14.58 23.63
N GLU A 175 -9.58 13.99 22.47
CA GLU A 175 -8.52 13.05 22.06
C GLU A 175 -8.20 11.82 22.94
N ILE A 176 -8.35 10.64 22.33
CA ILE A 176 -7.78 9.37 22.81
C ILE A 176 -6.45 9.13 22.10
N GLY A 177 -5.51 10.07 22.22
CA GLY A 177 -4.15 9.97 21.70
C GLY A 177 -4.03 9.44 20.26
N VAL A 178 -2.87 8.86 19.94
CA VAL A 178 -2.65 8.11 18.70
C VAL A 178 -2.91 6.64 18.97
N PHE A 179 -3.53 5.92 18.03
CA PHE A 179 -3.66 4.48 18.14
C PHE A 179 -2.28 3.82 18.11
N GLU A 180 -1.88 3.21 19.22
CA GLU A 180 -0.62 2.46 19.34
C GLU A 180 -0.87 0.96 19.23
N TYR A 181 -0.08 0.30 18.38
CA TYR A 181 -0.10 -1.15 18.22
C TYR A 181 1.31 -1.70 18.12
N HIS A 182 1.62 -2.67 18.98
CA HIS A 182 2.88 -3.39 18.96
C HIS A 182 2.67 -4.79 18.42
N THR A 183 3.46 -5.17 17.42
CA THR A 183 3.47 -6.54 16.92
C THR A 183 3.82 -7.51 18.05
N ARG A 184 3.13 -8.66 18.07
CA ARG A 184 3.46 -9.78 18.95
C ARG A 184 4.75 -10.49 18.50
N SER A 185 5.17 -10.25 17.26
CA SER A 185 6.30 -10.88 16.61
C SER A 185 7.44 -9.88 16.43
N LYS A 186 8.12 -9.49 17.51
CA LYS A 186 9.35 -8.70 17.37
C LYS A 186 10.49 -9.49 16.71
N ASN A 187 10.42 -10.82 16.75
CA ASN A 187 11.53 -11.72 16.37
C ASN A 187 11.15 -12.85 15.40
N ALA A 188 9.89 -12.98 14.95
CA ALA A 188 9.60 -13.97 13.91
C ALA A 188 9.87 -13.36 12.53
N PRO A 189 10.51 -14.11 11.62
CA PRO A 189 10.78 -13.61 10.27
C PRO A 189 9.47 -13.31 9.55
N HIS A 190 9.44 -12.21 8.79
CA HIS A 190 8.35 -11.96 7.86
C HIS A 190 8.28 -13.10 6.84
N GLU A 191 7.26 -13.95 6.95
CA GLU A 191 7.03 -14.99 5.96
C GLU A 191 6.42 -14.35 4.71
N HIS A 192 7.20 -14.20 3.65
CA HIS A 192 6.70 -13.75 2.35
C HIS A 192 5.82 -14.83 1.71
N LYS A 193 4.57 -14.96 2.17
CA LYS A 193 3.51 -15.71 1.49
C LYS A 193 2.91 -14.80 0.44
N GLY A 194 3.64 -14.65 -0.66
CA GLY A 194 3.25 -13.83 -1.80
C GLY A 194 1.82 -14.13 -2.25
N PHE A 195 1.13 -13.11 -2.78
CA PHE A 195 -0.27 -13.15 -3.20
C PHE A 195 -0.60 -14.36 -4.11
N ILE A 196 0.35 -14.75 -4.97
CA ILE A 196 0.20 -15.86 -5.93
C ILE A 196 0.06 -17.22 -5.23
N ARG A 197 0.78 -17.46 -4.13
CA ARG A 197 0.75 -18.77 -3.45
C ARG A 197 -0.60 -19.02 -2.77
N ARG A 198 -1.22 -17.99 -2.19
CA ARG A 198 -2.56 -18.09 -1.59
C ARG A 198 -3.68 -18.19 -2.61
N LEU A 199 -3.57 -17.52 -3.76
CA LEU A 199 -4.55 -17.70 -4.84
C LEU A 199 -4.57 -19.16 -5.30
N LEU A 200 -3.40 -19.80 -5.42
CA LEU A 200 -3.27 -21.22 -5.77
C LEU A 200 -3.68 -22.18 -4.65
N GLU A 201 -3.57 -21.78 -3.37
CA GLU A 201 -4.02 -22.58 -2.22
C GLU A 201 -5.55 -22.43 -1.95
N SER A 202 -6.23 -21.52 -2.65
CA SER A 202 -7.68 -21.25 -2.54
C SER A 202 -8.51 -21.77 -3.73
N ILE A 203 -7.89 -22.52 -4.65
CA ILE A 203 -8.51 -23.20 -5.80
C ILE A 203 -8.34 -24.71 -5.60
#